data_AF-W9WUA3-F1
#
_entry.id   AF-W9WUA3-F1
#
_cell.length_a   1.000
_cell.length_b   1.000
_cell.length_c   1.000
_cell.angle_alpha   90.00
_cell.angle_beta   90.00
_cell.angle_gamma   90.00
#
_symmetry.space_group_name_H-M   'P 1'
#
loop_
_entity.id
_entity.type
_entity.pdbx_description
1 polymer ?
#
loop_
_entity_poly.entity_id
_entity_poly.type
_entity_poly.pdbx_seq_one_letter_code
_entity_poly.pdbx_strand_id
1 'polypeptide(L)'
;MATGSLANVVYQTPYNFRGLITIGKVIIVIDLIMFVFFTALIMRRFIVAHSSLGIHSSVPAKPSLWEHSGSRSDLFSKVCFWVTCSFTLLFAIFQYDLLFVTQRINIQGMTPAWILPMYPLIVTGRLAGVILQHQQPPAGVPVFVAGVTFQGLGWLVTALLYAIWVIRLFSAELPVPSLRPGMYVAVGPAAYPAAGLVILSERATSVLPVDFLGVQTVSAPEILRATGSIAGIFLWLLAF
;
A
#
# COMPACT_ATOMS: atom_id res chain seq x y z
N MET A 1 2.62 6.07 -9.41
CA MET A 1 2.75 5.40 -8.08
C MET A 1 3.27 6.36 -7.01
N ALA A 2 4.53 6.83 -7.08
CA ALA A 2 5.06 7.81 -6.12
C ALA A 2 4.45 9.22 -6.32
N THR A 3 4.25 9.62 -7.57
CA THR A 3 3.64 10.89 -7.99
C THR A 3 2.19 11.03 -7.52
N GLY A 4 1.36 9.98 -7.63
CA GLY A 4 0.01 9.97 -7.04
C GLY A 4 0.00 10.12 -5.51
N SER A 5 0.97 9.50 -4.80
CA SER A 5 1.10 9.68 -3.34
C SER A 5 1.54 11.10 -2.99
N LEU A 6 2.46 11.69 -3.76
CA LEU A 6 2.90 13.09 -3.60
C LEU A 6 1.74 14.06 -3.80
N ALA A 7 0.91 13.86 -4.82
CA ALA A 7 -0.26 14.70 -5.06
C ALA A 7 -1.27 14.63 -3.90
N ASN A 8 -1.49 13.45 -3.33
CA ASN A 8 -2.37 13.31 -2.18
C ASN A 8 -1.83 14.07 -0.96
N VAL A 9 -0.52 14.04 -0.70
CA VAL A 9 0.10 14.81 0.38
C VAL A 9 -0.04 16.31 0.15
N VAL A 10 0.20 16.78 -1.07
CA VAL A 10 0.04 18.20 -1.45
C VAL A 10 -1.41 18.67 -1.28
N TYR A 11 -2.39 17.78 -1.46
CA TYR A 11 -3.80 18.10 -1.23
C TYR A 11 -4.17 18.14 0.26
N GLN A 12 -3.51 17.35 1.09
CA GLN A 12 -3.79 17.22 2.53
C GLN A 12 -3.08 18.27 3.39
N THR A 13 -2.25 19.15 2.82
CA THR A 13 -1.57 20.20 3.59
C THR A 13 -2.54 21.27 4.11
N PRO A 14 -2.35 21.77 5.35
CA PRO A 14 -3.25 22.75 5.98
C PRO A 14 -3.20 24.14 5.34
N TYR A 15 -2.09 24.52 4.70
CA TYR A 15 -1.91 25.84 4.07
C TYR A 15 -2.19 25.77 2.56
N ASN A 16 -3.45 25.95 2.17
CA ASN A 16 -3.88 25.89 0.79
C ASN A 16 -3.84 27.26 0.11
N PHE A 17 -2.99 27.43 -0.90
CA PHE A 17 -3.03 28.55 -1.83
C PHE A 17 -3.29 28.05 -3.25
N ARG A 18 -3.81 28.92 -4.12
CA ARG A 18 -4.29 28.56 -5.46
C ARG A 18 -3.19 27.92 -6.35
N GLY A 19 -1.93 28.30 -6.13
CA GLY A 19 -0.77 27.69 -6.78
C GLY A 19 -0.53 26.24 -6.36
N LEU A 20 -0.65 25.92 -5.07
CA LEU A 20 -0.46 24.57 -4.54
C LEU A 20 -1.48 23.57 -5.11
N ILE A 21 -2.74 23.98 -5.19
CA ILE A 21 -3.81 23.18 -5.79
C ILE A 21 -3.54 22.94 -7.28
N THR A 22 -3.02 23.95 -7.98
CA THR A 22 -2.65 23.83 -9.40
C THR A 22 -1.50 22.83 -9.59
N ILE A 23 -0.48 22.89 -8.73
CA ILE A 23 0.63 21.93 -8.74
C ILE A 23 0.13 20.52 -8.47
N GLY A 24 -0.73 20.32 -7.45
CA GLY A 24 -1.33 19.01 -7.16
C GLY A 24 -2.10 18.43 -8.34
N LYS A 25 -2.91 19.26 -9.02
CA LYS A 25 -3.63 18.86 -10.25
C LYS A 25 -2.69 18.45 -11.38
N VAL A 26 -1.62 19.20 -11.62
CA VAL A 26 -0.62 18.88 -12.64
C VAL A 26 0.06 17.54 -12.33
N ILE A 27 0.44 17.30 -11.08
CA ILE A 27 1.07 16.03 -10.67
C ILE A 27 0.11 14.84 -10.90
N ILE A 28 -1.17 14.98 -10.59
CA ILE A 28 -2.18 13.93 -10.85
C ILE A 28 -2.32 13.65 -12.34
N VAL A 29 -2.40 14.70 -13.18
CA VAL A 29 -2.55 14.56 -14.63
C VAL A 29 -1.33 13.84 -15.21
N ILE A 30 -0.13 14.21 -14.79
CA ILE A 30 1.12 13.55 -15.21
C ILE A 30 1.15 12.09 -14.75
N ASP A 31 0.78 11.80 -13.50
CA ASP A 31 0.71 10.42 -12.98
C ASP A 31 -0.27 9.57 -13.81
N LEU A 32 -1.43 10.12 -14.16
CA LEU A 32 -2.42 9.44 -15.00
C LEU A 32 -1.90 9.17 -16.41
N ILE A 33 -1.26 10.16 -17.05
CA ILE A 33 -0.66 10.01 -18.39
C ILE A 33 0.43 8.94 -18.36
N MET A 34 1.34 9.00 -17.39
CA MET A 34 2.40 8.00 -17.24
C MET A 34 1.82 6.61 -16.95
N PHE A 35 0.78 6.52 -16.12
CA PHE A 35 0.13 5.26 -15.81
C PHE A 35 -0.48 4.61 -17.06
N VAL A 36 -1.27 5.35 -17.83
CA VAL A 36 -1.87 4.85 -19.08
C VAL A 36 -0.77 4.47 -20.08
N PHE A 37 0.26 5.31 -20.22
CA PHE A 37 1.37 5.06 -21.12
C PHE A 37 2.14 3.78 -20.75
N PHE A 38 2.55 3.60 -19.49
CA PHE A 38 3.26 2.41 -19.06
C PHE A 38 2.38 1.15 -19.09
N THR A 39 1.11 1.25 -18.71
CA THR A 39 0.18 0.12 -18.82
C THR A 39 -0.02 -0.27 -20.28
N ALA A 40 -0.11 0.66 -21.21
CA ALA A 40 -0.17 0.37 -22.65
C ALA A 40 1.12 -0.29 -23.16
N LEU A 41 2.30 0.14 -22.68
CA LEU A 41 3.58 -0.48 -23.03
C LEU A 41 3.71 -1.91 -22.48
N ILE A 42 3.27 -2.14 -21.24
CA ILE A 42 3.26 -3.46 -20.61
C ILE A 42 2.27 -4.38 -21.33
N MET A 43 1.06 -3.90 -21.62
CA MET A 43 0.08 -4.60 -22.46
C MET A 43 0.66 -4.95 -23.82
N ARG A 44 1.29 -4.00 -24.51
CA ARG A 44 1.97 -4.23 -25.79
C ARG A 44 3.08 -5.28 -25.67
N ARG A 45 3.87 -5.27 -24.59
CA ARG A 45 4.91 -6.27 -24.33
C ARG A 45 4.31 -7.67 -24.18
N PHE A 46 3.20 -7.82 -23.46
CA PHE A 46 2.51 -9.11 -23.31
C PHE A 46 1.83 -9.58 -24.61
N ILE A 47 1.37 -8.65 -25.46
CA ILE A 47 0.81 -8.97 -26.78
C ILE A 47 1.91 -9.43 -27.75
N VAL A 48 3.10 -8.83 -27.70
CA VAL A 48 4.21 -9.12 -28.63
C VAL A 48 5.05 -10.33 -28.19
N ALA A 49 5.11 -10.66 -26.89
CA ALA A 49 5.97 -11.74 -26.36
C ALA A 49 5.33 -13.14 -26.28
N HIS A 50 4.33 -13.44 -27.13
CA HIS A 50 3.63 -14.73 -27.25
C HIS A 50 2.63 -15.10 -26.11
N SER A 51 1.35 -14.95 -26.45
CA SER A 51 0.16 -15.78 -26.15
C SER A 51 0.12 -16.66 -24.87
N SER A 52 -0.66 -16.24 -23.87
CA SER A 52 -1.89 -16.93 -23.43
C SER A 52 -2.38 -16.36 -22.09
N LEU A 53 -3.39 -15.51 -22.14
CA LEU A 53 -4.40 -15.38 -21.08
C LEU A 53 -5.60 -14.68 -21.71
N GLY A 54 -6.41 -15.47 -22.40
CA GLY A 54 -7.76 -15.08 -22.75
C GLY A 54 -8.58 -14.99 -21.47
N ILE A 55 -8.74 -13.78 -20.94
CA ILE A 55 -9.85 -13.45 -20.06
C ILE A 55 -10.58 -12.29 -20.71
N HIS A 56 -11.74 -12.63 -21.29
CA HIS A 56 -12.74 -11.72 -21.78
C HIS A 56 -13.08 -10.68 -20.71
N SER A 57 -12.82 -9.41 -21.01
CA SER A 57 -13.44 -8.29 -20.34
C SER A 57 -14.85 -8.08 -20.91
N SER A 58 -15.86 -8.07 -20.04
CA SER A 58 -17.07 -7.28 -20.28
C SER A 58 -17.82 -7.08 -18.96
N VAL A 59 -17.38 -6.10 -18.18
CA VAL A 59 -18.29 -5.44 -17.22
C VAL A 59 -18.52 -4.04 -17.76
N PRO A 60 -19.68 -3.75 -18.37
CA PRO A 60 -19.98 -2.42 -18.86
C PRO A 60 -20.20 -1.48 -17.67
N ALA A 61 -19.39 -0.41 -17.61
CA ALA A 61 -19.65 0.73 -16.75
C ALA A 61 -20.88 1.48 -17.30
N LYS A 62 -22.03 1.31 -16.65
CA LYS A 62 -23.20 2.20 -16.82
C LYS A 62 -23.16 3.29 -15.73
N PRO A 63 -23.08 4.58 -16.09
CA PRO A 63 -23.12 5.66 -15.12
C PRO A 63 -24.54 6.24 -15.06
N SER A 64 -25.44 5.68 -14.24
CA SER A 64 -26.73 6.35 -13.89
C SER A 64 -27.61 5.62 -12.86
N LEU A 65 -27.09 4.87 -11.89
CA LEU A 65 -27.93 4.14 -10.91
C LEU A 65 -27.46 4.29 -9.44
N TRP A 66 -26.63 5.29 -9.13
CA TRP A 66 -25.98 5.38 -7.81
C TRP A 66 -26.72 6.26 -6.79
N GLU A 67 -27.95 6.67 -7.06
CA GLU A 67 -28.58 7.73 -6.26
C GLU A 67 -29.52 7.22 -5.15
N HIS A 68 -29.72 5.91 -4.97
CA HIS A 68 -30.51 5.40 -3.84
C HIS A 68 -29.84 4.19 -3.19
N SER A 69 -29.55 4.31 -1.89
CA SER A 69 -29.11 3.28 -0.94
C SER A 69 -27.61 3.25 -0.63
N GLY A 70 -27.22 3.96 0.44
CA GLY A 70 -25.91 3.85 1.09
C GLY A 70 -25.55 2.46 1.63
N SER A 71 -26.41 1.44 1.48
CA SER A 71 -26.11 0.05 1.86
C SER A 71 -25.37 -0.73 0.77
N ARG A 72 -25.57 -0.39 -0.52
CA ARG A 72 -25.10 -1.22 -1.65
C ARG A 72 -23.66 -0.90 -2.08
N SER A 73 -23.23 0.36 -1.96
CA SER A 73 -21.86 0.82 -2.20
C SER A 73 -20.85 0.24 -1.20
N ASP A 74 -21.29 0.04 0.04
CA ASP A 74 -20.44 -0.44 1.14
C ASP A 74 -20.10 -1.91 0.97
N LEU A 75 -21.07 -2.73 0.54
CA LEU A 75 -20.86 -4.14 0.26
C LEU A 75 -19.86 -4.33 -0.89
N PHE A 76 -20.02 -3.57 -1.97
CA PHE A 76 -19.12 -3.60 -3.12
C PHE A 76 -17.68 -3.28 -2.70
N SER A 77 -17.48 -2.20 -1.94
CA SER A 77 -16.17 -1.77 -1.46
C SER A 77 -15.50 -2.83 -0.58
N LYS A 78 -16.27 -3.55 0.25
CA LYS A 78 -15.78 -4.67 1.06
C LYS A 78 -15.38 -5.87 0.21
N VAL A 79 -16.20 -6.26 -0.76
CA VAL A 79 -15.89 -7.39 -1.64
C VAL A 79 -14.61 -7.08 -2.42
N CYS A 80 -14.51 -5.89 -3.00
CA CYS A 80 -13.29 -5.44 -3.69
C CYS A 80 -12.08 -5.43 -2.76
N PHE A 81 -12.23 -4.98 -1.51
CA PHE A 81 -11.16 -5.00 -0.52
C PHE A 81 -10.66 -6.43 -0.26
N TRP A 82 -11.55 -7.36 0.09
CA TRP A 82 -11.16 -8.74 0.39
C TRP A 82 -10.58 -9.48 -0.81
N VAL A 83 -11.15 -9.28 -2.01
CA VAL A 83 -10.58 -9.83 -3.25
C VAL A 83 -9.16 -9.28 -3.48
N THR A 84 -8.95 -7.99 -3.25
CA THR A 84 -7.63 -7.36 -3.36
C THR A 84 -6.66 -7.92 -2.33
N CYS A 85 -7.08 -8.07 -1.07
CA CYS A 85 -6.29 -8.69 0.00
C CYS A 85 -5.84 -10.11 -0.37
N SER A 86 -6.78 -10.96 -0.80
CA SER A 86 -6.48 -12.34 -1.19
C SER A 86 -5.56 -12.40 -2.40
N PHE A 87 -5.84 -11.61 -3.43
CA PHE A 87 -5.04 -11.61 -4.66
C PHE A 87 -3.62 -11.10 -4.41
N THR A 88 -3.46 -10.02 -3.65
CA THR A 88 -2.14 -9.45 -3.33
C THR A 88 -1.32 -10.36 -2.42
N LEU A 89 -1.95 -11.07 -1.48
CA LEU A 89 -1.29 -12.06 -0.64
C LEU A 89 -0.83 -13.28 -1.46
N LEU A 90 -1.71 -13.83 -2.29
CA LEU A 90 -1.36 -14.96 -3.18
C LEU A 90 -0.26 -14.56 -4.18
N PHE A 91 -0.34 -13.36 -4.74
CA PHE A 91 0.69 -12.82 -5.61
C PHE A 91 2.03 -12.70 -4.90
N ALA A 92 2.06 -12.19 -3.66
CA ALA A 92 3.29 -12.09 -2.87
C ALA A 92 3.89 -13.48 -2.60
N ILE A 93 3.07 -14.45 -2.17
CA ILE A 93 3.52 -15.84 -1.94
C ILE A 93 4.09 -16.44 -3.21
N PHE A 94 3.38 -16.35 -4.33
CA PHE A 94 3.81 -16.90 -5.61
C PHE A 94 5.12 -16.26 -6.13
N GLN A 95 5.25 -14.94 -6.02
CA GLN A 95 6.45 -14.24 -6.44
C GLN A 95 7.65 -14.59 -5.55
N TYR A 96 7.48 -14.73 -4.24
CA TYR A 96 8.55 -15.19 -3.36
C TYR A 96 8.92 -16.65 -3.60
N ASP A 97 7.93 -17.51 -3.89
CA ASP A 97 8.18 -18.90 -4.27
C ASP A 97 9.04 -18.97 -5.55
N LEU A 98 8.69 -18.21 -6.60
CA LEU A 98 9.52 -18.11 -7.80
C LEU A 98 10.92 -17.55 -7.51
N LEU A 99 11.02 -16.54 -6.65
CA LEU A 99 12.28 -15.91 -6.29
C LEU A 99 13.23 -16.89 -5.56
N PHE A 100 12.71 -17.68 -4.63
CA PHE A 100 13.51 -18.59 -3.82
C PHE A 100 13.73 -19.97 -4.46
N VAL A 101 12.75 -20.49 -5.19
CA VAL A 101 12.84 -21.84 -5.80
C VAL A 101 13.53 -21.80 -7.15
N THR A 102 13.19 -20.85 -8.02
CA THR A 102 13.66 -20.87 -9.42
C THR A 102 14.94 -20.06 -9.64
N GLN A 103 15.10 -18.92 -8.96
CA GLN A 103 16.25 -18.03 -9.21
C GLN A 103 17.47 -18.27 -8.30
N ARG A 104 17.36 -19.13 -7.26
CA ARG A 104 18.45 -19.57 -6.36
C ARG A 104 19.45 -18.44 -6.02
N ILE A 105 18.93 -17.32 -5.54
CA ILE A 105 19.71 -16.09 -5.53
C ILE A 105 20.77 -16.11 -4.42
N ASN A 106 22.01 -15.80 -4.79
CA ASN A 106 23.11 -15.67 -3.84
C ASN A 106 22.95 -14.38 -3.02
N ILE A 107 23.12 -14.47 -1.70
CA ILE A 107 23.03 -13.36 -0.73
C ILE A 107 23.97 -12.20 -1.14
N GLN A 108 25.11 -12.50 -1.77
CA GLN A 108 26.07 -11.47 -2.23
C GLN A 108 25.45 -10.50 -3.26
N GLY A 109 24.48 -10.98 -4.04
CA GLY A 109 23.74 -10.19 -5.04
C GLY A 109 22.46 -9.56 -4.51
N MET A 110 22.21 -9.59 -3.19
CA MET A 110 20.99 -9.02 -2.63
C MET A 110 20.88 -7.53 -2.89
N THR A 111 19.73 -7.12 -3.41
CA THR A 111 19.36 -5.72 -3.60
C THR A 111 18.04 -5.43 -2.88
N PRO A 112 17.79 -4.16 -2.47
CA PRO A 112 16.51 -3.78 -1.86
C PRO A 112 15.30 -4.07 -2.75
N ALA A 113 15.48 -4.21 -4.07
CA ALA A 113 14.41 -4.55 -4.99
C ALA A 113 13.75 -5.91 -4.70
N TRP A 114 14.35 -6.77 -3.88
CA TRP A 114 13.75 -8.06 -3.52
C TRP A 114 12.47 -7.93 -2.70
N ILE A 115 12.19 -6.76 -2.14
CA ILE A 115 10.92 -6.45 -1.47
C ILE A 115 9.78 -6.15 -2.47
N LEU A 116 10.07 -5.96 -3.77
CA LEU A 116 9.09 -5.62 -4.83
C LEU A 116 7.82 -6.51 -4.81
N PRO A 117 7.92 -7.84 -4.66
CA PRO A 117 6.77 -8.73 -4.51
C PRO A 117 5.79 -8.35 -3.39
N MET A 118 6.29 -7.70 -2.33
CA MET A 118 5.51 -7.36 -1.14
C MET A 118 4.75 -6.04 -1.25
N TYR A 119 5.13 -5.17 -2.19
CA TYR A 119 4.52 -3.82 -2.31
C TYR A 119 3.00 -3.84 -2.50
N PRO A 120 2.40 -4.70 -3.35
CA PRO A 120 0.96 -4.73 -3.51
C PRO A 120 0.22 -4.97 -2.19
N LEU A 121 0.74 -5.86 -1.34
CA LEU A 121 0.13 -6.16 -0.04
C LEU A 121 0.26 -5.00 0.94
N ILE A 122 1.42 -4.34 0.97
CA ILE A 122 1.67 -3.17 1.82
C ILE A 122 0.73 -2.00 1.47
N VAL A 123 0.40 -1.82 0.19
CA VAL A 123 -0.52 -0.77 -0.27
C VAL A 123 -1.96 -1.04 0.20
N THR A 124 -2.35 -2.31 0.34
CA THR A 124 -3.70 -2.71 0.81
C THR A 124 -4.03 -2.16 2.20
N GLY A 125 -3.04 -1.98 3.09
CA GLY A 125 -3.24 -1.34 4.40
C GLY A 125 -3.74 0.11 4.29
N ARG A 126 -3.18 0.89 3.36
CA ARG A 126 -3.65 2.26 3.07
C ARG A 126 -5.03 2.28 2.41
N LEU A 127 -5.30 1.31 1.55
CA LEU A 127 -6.62 1.15 0.92
C LEU A 127 -7.70 0.93 1.98
N ALA A 128 -7.44 0.12 3.02
CA ALA A 128 -8.35 -0.04 4.14
C ALA A 128 -8.69 1.31 4.80
N GLY A 129 -7.68 2.14 5.06
CA GLY A 129 -7.87 3.48 5.63
C GLY A 129 -8.76 4.41 4.82
N VAL A 130 -8.70 4.34 3.48
CA VAL A 130 -9.58 5.11 2.58
C VAL A 130 -11.00 4.56 2.61
N ILE A 131 -11.18 3.24 2.56
CA ILE A 131 -12.50 2.60 2.60
C ILE A 131 -13.22 2.89 3.92
N LEU A 132 -12.48 2.92 5.03
CA LEU A 132 -13.01 3.21 6.36
C LEU A 132 -13.53 4.65 6.53
N GLN A 133 -13.23 5.58 5.60
CA GLN A 133 -13.78 6.94 5.67
C GLN A 133 -15.30 7.00 5.51
N HIS A 134 -15.88 6.00 4.84
CA HIS A 134 -17.30 5.99 4.49
C HIS A 134 -18.08 4.83 5.13
N GLN A 135 -17.41 3.95 5.89
CA GLN A 135 -18.06 2.77 6.50
C GLN A 135 -18.60 3.02 7.90
N GLN A 136 -19.75 2.41 8.19
CA GLN A 136 -20.35 2.41 9.53
C GLN A 136 -19.62 1.48 10.52
N PRO A 137 -19.66 1.78 11.84
CA PRO A 137 -18.83 1.12 12.87
C PRO A 137 -18.87 -0.41 12.91
N PRO A 138 -20.05 -1.10 12.89
CA PRO A 138 -20.10 -2.56 13.00
C PRO A 138 -19.41 -3.29 11.84
N ALA A 139 -19.42 -2.64 10.67
CA ALA A 139 -18.93 -3.16 9.41
C ALA A 139 -17.44 -2.87 9.17
N GLY A 140 -16.90 -1.82 9.80
CA GLY A 140 -15.53 -1.38 9.58
C GLY A 140 -14.49 -2.07 10.46
N VAL A 141 -14.88 -2.65 11.60
CA VAL A 141 -13.93 -3.35 12.51
C VAL A 141 -13.10 -4.42 11.78
N PRO A 142 -13.66 -5.34 10.98
CA PRO A 142 -12.86 -6.36 10.29
C PRO A 142 -11.90 -5.76 9.26
N VAL A 143 -12.30 -4.70 8.57
CA VAL A 143 -11.46 -4.00 7.58
C VAL A 143 -10.31 -3.27 8.26
N PHE A 144 -10.57 -2.65 9.42
CA PHE A 144 -9.54 -2.04 10.27
C PHE A 144 -8.51 -3.07 10.75
N VAL A 145 -8.97 -4.18 11.33
CA VAL A 145 -8.10 -5.25 11.82
C VAL A 145 -7.29 -5.87 10.69
N ALA A 146 -7.91 -6.14 9.54
CA ALA A 146 -7.21 -6.61 8.34
C ALA A 146 -6.15 -5.60 7.85
N GLY A 147 -6.49 -4.31 7.80
CA GLY A 147 -5.56 -3.24 7.42
C GLY A 147 -4.33 -3.20 8.31
N VAL A 148 -4.52 -3.22 9.63
CA VAL A 148 -3.41 -3.26 10.61
C VAL A 148 -2.58 -4.54 10.45
N THR A 149 -3.23 -5.68 10.22
CA THR A 149 -2.56 -6.98 10.04
C THR A 149 -1.68 -7.00 8.80
N PHE A 150 -2.18 -6.54 7.65
CA PHE A 150 -1.41 -6.46 6.42
C PHE A 150 -0.27 -5.43 6.52
N GLN A 151 -0.47 -4.34 7.26
CA GLN A 151 0.59 -3.37 7.52
C GLN A 151 1.71 -3.98 8.37
N GLY A 152 1.35 -4.72 9.41
CA GLY A 152 2.29 -5.45 10.26
C GLY A 152 3.04 -6.55 9.52
N LEU A 153 2.34 -7.36 8.71
CA LEU A 153 2.95 -8.40 7.88
C LEU A 153 3.97 -7.80 6.90
N GLY A 154 3.57 -6.73 6.21
CA GLY A 154 4.45 -6.02 5.29
C GLY A 154 5.69 -5.44 5.96
N TRP A 155 5.52 -4.87 7.15
CA TRP A 155 6.65 -4.36 7.95
C TRP A 155 7.59 -5.49 8.42
N LEU A 156 7.04 -6.61 8.90
CA LEU A 156 7.85 -7.73 9.39
C LEU A 156 8.76 -8.30 8.30
N VAL A 157 8.21 -8.54 7.10
CA VAL A 157 8.99 -9.01 5.94
C VAL A 157 10.04 -7.97 5.53
N THR A 158 9.68 -6.69 5.56
CA THR A 158 10.60 -5.59 5.25
C THR A 158 11.77 -5.56 6.24
N ALA A 159 11.50 -5.64 7.54
CA ALA A 159 12.53 -5.61 8.57
C ALA A 159 13.54 -6.77 8.43
N LEU A 160 13.05 -7.98 8.11
CA LEU A 160 13.90 -9.14 7.84
C LEU A 160 14.80 -8.92 6.61
N LEU A 161 14.24 -8.41 5.51
CA LEU A 161 15.02 -8.13 4.31
C LEU A 161 16.01 -6.99 4.51
N TYR A 162 15.67 -5.97 5.31
CA TYR A 162 16.59 -4.90 5.66
C TYR A 162 17.76 -5.41 6.48
N ALA A 163 17.53 -6.32 7.43
CA ALA A 163 18.60 -6.93 8.20
C ALA A 163 19.62 -7.63 7.28
N ILE A 164 19.16 -8.45 6.33
CA ILE A 164 20.04 -9.15 5.39
C ILE A 164 20.77 -8.15 4.47
N TRP A 165 20.07 -7.13 3.97
CA TRP A 165 20.65 -6.12 3.10
C TRP A 165 21.74 -5.28 3.82
N VAL A 166 21.49 -4.88 5.07
CA VAL A 166 22.45 -4.15 5.89
C VAL A 166 23.68 -5.02 6.18
N ILE A 167 23.50 -6.29 6.55
CA ILE A 167 24.62 -7.24 6.72
C ILE A 167 25.44 -7.32 5.42
N ARG A 168 24.78 -7.45 4.26
CA ARG A 168 25.46 -7.47 2.95
C ARG A 168 26.22 -6.17 2.65
N LEU A 169 25.76 -5.02 3.11
CA LEU A 169 26.49 -3.75 2.95
C LEU A 169 27.72 -3.64 3.86
N PHE A 170 27.68 -4.25 5.05
CA PHE A 170 28.86 -4.32 5.93
C PHE A 170 29.88 -5.36 5.49
N SER A 171 29.44 -6.47 4.87
CA SER A 171 30.31 -7.58 4.49
C SER A 171 30.86 -7.53 3.06
N ALA A 172 30.32 -6.68 2.19
CA ALA A 172 30.73 -6.60 0.79
C ALA A 172 30.78 -5.15 0.29
N GLU A 173 31.54 -4.91 -0.78
CA GLU A 173 31.60 -3.59 -1.43
C GLU A 173 30.23 -3.12 -1.94
N LEU A 174 30.09 -1.81 -2.10
CA LEU A 174 28.90 -1.22 -2.69
C LEU A 174 28.57 -1.87 -4.05
N PRO A 175 27.28 -2.02 -4.39
CA PRO A 175 26.87 -2.51 -5.70
C PRO A 175 27.53 -1.71 -6.82
N VAL A 176 27.68 -2.35 -7.99
CA VAL A 176 28.17 -1.70 -9.21
C VAL A 176 27.41 -0.40 -9.47
N PRO A 177 28.04 0.67 -10.00
CA PRO A 177 27.43 1.99 -10.13
C PRO A 177 26.03 2.01 -10.78
N SER A 178 25.77 1.11 -11.72
CA SER A 178 24.47 0.96 -12.39
C SER A 178 23.33 0.49 -11.48
N LEU A 179 23.62 -0.21 -10.38
CA LEU A 179 22.63 -0.72 -9.41
C LEU A 179 22.43 0.20 -8.21
N ARG A 180 23.32 1.18 -8.00
CA ARG A 180 23.24 2.11 -6.85
C ARG A 180 21.96 2.93 -6.81
N PRO A 181 21.40 3.44 -7.95
CA PRO A 181 20.10 4.10 -7.92
C PRO A 181 18.96 3.21 -7.41
N GLY A 182 19.07 1.88 -7.61
CA GLY A 182 18.11 0.91 -7.11
C GLY A 182 18.10 0.79 -5.57
N MET A 183 19.11 1.30 -4.88
CA MET A 183 19.15 1.30 -3.42
C MET A 183 18.09 2.22 -2.81
N TYR A 184 17.68 3.29 -3.51
CA TYR A 184 16.60 4.18 -3.07
C TYR A 184 15.22 3.50 -3.01
N VAL A 185 15.07 2.34 -3.63
CA VAL A 185 13.85 1.51 -3.49
C VAL A 185 13.65 1.07 -2.04
N ALA A 186 14.69 1.07 -1.19
CA ALA A 186 14.58 0.82 0.25
C ALA A 186 13.80 1.91 1.02
N VAL A 187 13.46 3.06 0.44
CA VAL A 187 12.69 4.08 1.16
C VAL A 187 11.21 3.69 1.27
N GLY A 188 10.65 3.14 0.19
CA GLY A 188 9.23 2.81 0.07
C GLY A 188 8.70 1.83 1.13
N PRO A 189 9.38 0.70 1.41
CA PRO A 189 8.86 -0.34 2.29
C PRO A 189 8.79 0.05 3.77
N ALA A 190 9.46 1.12 4.19
CA ALA A 190 9.27 1.75 5.50
C ALA A 190 8.21 2.86 5.46
N ALA A 191 8.20 3.66 4.39
CA ALA A 191 7.27 4.78 4.24
C ALA A 191 5.80 4.35 4.09
N TYR A 192 5.53 3.25 3.35
CA TYR A 192 4.17 2.78 3.14
C TYR A 192 3.54 2.20 4.42
N PRO A 193 4.20 1.27 5.16
CA PRO A 193 4.43 1.30 6.60
C PRO A 193 3.68 2.31 7.45
N ALA A 194 4.46 3.37 7.65
CA ALA A 194 4.17 4.55 8.40
C ALA A 194 2.86 5.21 7.95
N ALA A 195 2.71 5.47 6.65
CA ALA A 195 1.53 6.13 6.13
C ALA A 195 0.25 5.32 6.36
N GLY A 196 0.31 3.98 6.21
CA GLY A 196 -0.81 3.11 6.50
C GLY A 196 -1.23 3.14 7.96
N LEU A 197 -0.27 3.07 8.89
CA LEU A 197 -0.57 3.14 10.32
C LEU A 197 -1.18 4.48 10.73
N VAL A 198 -0.67 5.61 10.21
CA VAL A 198 -1.23 6.95 10.49
C VAL A 198 -2.65 7.09 9.94
N ILE A 199 -2.89 6.67 8.69
CA ILE A 199 -4.24 6.77 8.11
C ILE A 199 -5.22 5.87 8.86
N LEU A 200 -4.82 4.65 9.25
CA LEU A 200 -5.67 3.74 10.03
C LEU A 200 -5.94 4.29 11.42
N SER A 201 -4.93 4.81 12.12
CA SER A 201 -5.06 5.36 13.48
C SER A 201 -6.04 6.53 13.53
N GLU A 202 -6.06 7.39 12.52
CA GLU A 202 -7.04 8.48 12.40
C GLU A 202 -8.49 7.98 12.29
N ARG A 203 -8.71 6.77 11.77
CA ARG A 203 -10.05 6.16 11.64
C ARG A 203 -10.47 5.34 12.86
N ALA A 204 -9.57 5.10 13.81
CA ALA A 204 -9.83 4.26 14.97
C ALA A 204 -11.06 4.75 15.76
N THR A 205 -11.14 6.05 16.06
CA THR A 205 -12.25 6.63 16.85
C THR A 205 -13.59 6.68 16.12
N SER A 206 -13.60 6.60 14.79
CA SER A 206 -14.84 6.59 13.99
C SER A 206 -15.39 5.18 13.73
N VAL A 207 -14.55 4.15 13.82
CA VAL A 207 -14.87 2.79 13.37
C VAL A 207 -14.96 1.82 14.53
N LEU A 208 -14.10 1.96 15.53
CA LEU A 208 -14.02 1.01 16.65
C LEU A 208 -15.02 1.38 17.74
N PRO A 209 -15.67 0.39 18.37
CA PRO A 209 -16.53 0.63 19.52
C PRO A 209 -15.70 1.07 20.74
N VAL A 210 -16.31 1.79 21.68
CA VAL A 210 -15.60 2.37 22.84
C VAL A 210 -15.02 1.28 23.75
N ASP A 211 -15.72 0.15 23.85
CA ASP A 211 -15.38 -1.07 24.59
C ASP A 211 -14.54 -2.06 23.75
N PHE A 212 -13.92 -1.61 22.65
CA PHE A 212 -13.04 -2.44 21.85
C PHE A 212 -11.95 -3.10 22.70
N LEU A 213 -11.69 -4.39 22.47
CA LEU A 213 -10.80 -5.25 23.28
C LEU A 213 -11.29 -5.51 24.73
N GLY A 214 -12.55 -5.20 25.05
CA GLY A 214 -13.13 -5.47 26.37
C GLY A 214 -12.69 -4.49 27.46
N VAL A 215 -12.07 -3.36 27.07
CA VAL A 215 -11.62 -2.31 28.00
C VAL A 215 -12.79 -1.37 28.29
N GLN A 216 -13.27 -1.33 29.54
CA GLN A 216 -14.39 -0.47 29.95
C GLN A 216 -13.96 0.80 30.68
N THR A 217 -12.71 0.87 31.12
CA THR A 217 -12.19 1.98 31.94
C THR A 217 -11.61 3.13 31.11
N VAL A 218 -11.16 2.85 29.88
CA VAL A 218 -10.51 3.83 28.99
C VAL A 218 -10.98 3.58 27.57
N SER A 219 -11.11 4.66 26.78
CA SER A 219 -11.44 4.60 25.35
C SER A 219 -10.29 3.93 24.57
N ALA A 220 -10.45 2.64 24.27
CA ALA A 220 -9.50 1.89 23.44
C ALA A 220 -9.26 2.53 22.05
N PRO A 221 -10.27 3.09 21.35
CA PRO A 221 -10.07 3.76 20.08
C PRO A 221 -9.14 4.99 20.15
N GLU A 222 -9.20 5.76 21.25
CA GLU A 222 -8.32 6.93 21.44
C GLU A 222 -6.87 6.52 21.68
N ILE A 223 -6.64 5.47 22.47
CA ILE A 223 -5.31 4.90 22.67
C ILE A 223 -4.73 4.42 21.34
N LEU A 224 -5.53 3.69 20.55
CA LEU A 224 -5.11 3.17 19.25
C LEU A 224 -4.80 4.30 18.25
N ARG A 225 -5.56 5.40 18.30
CA ARG A 225 -5.28 6.59 17.50
C ARG A 225 -3.92 7.20 17.84
N ALA A 226 -3.64 7.38 19.13
CA ALA A 226 -2.37 7.96 19.58
C ALA A 226 -1.18 7.03 19.27
N THR A 227 -1.28 5.76 19.69
CA THR A 227 -0.21 4.76 19.51
C THR A 227 0.06 4.44 18.04
N GLY A 228 -0.98 4.30 17.21
CA GLY A 228 -0.82 4.06 15.78
C GLY A 228 -0.14 5.24 15.05
N SER A 229 -0.45 6.47 15.46
CA SER A 229 0.21 7.66 14.90
C SER A 229 1.68 7.72 15.30
N ILE A 230 2.00 7.46 16.58
CA ILE A 230 3.38 7.42 17.08
C ILE A 230 4.17 6.29 16.40
N ALA A 231 3.59 5.10 16.26
CA ALA A 231 4.21 3.98 15.56
C ALA A 231 4.48 4.31 14.09
N GLY A 232 3.56 5.03 13.44
CA GLY A 232 3.78 5.52 12.07
C GLY A 232 4.94 6.50 11.98
N ILE A 233 5.04 7.47 12.89
CA ILE A 233 6.16 8.42 12.96
C ILE A 233 7.49 7.70 13.25
N PHE A 234 7.47 6.68 14.11
CA PHE A 234 8.64 5.86 14.39
C PHE A 234 9.13 5.13 13.13
N LEU A 235 8.23 4.51 12.36
CA LEU A 235 8.59 3.84 11.12
C LEU A 235 9.03 4.82 10.03
N TRP A 236 8.55 6.06 10.06
CA TRP A 236 8.99 7.11 9.14
C TRP A 236 10.48 7.44 9.29
N LEU A 237 11.06 7.30 10.48
CA LEU A 237 12.51 7.45 10.70
C LEU A 237 13.33 6.51 9.79
N LEU A 238 12.84 5.29 9.57
CA LEU A 238 13.54 4.25 8.80
C LEU A 238 13.41 4.45 7.28
N ALA A 239 12.71 5.50 6.85
CA ALA A 239 12.61 5.92 5.46
C ALA A 239 13.71 6.93 5.06
N PHE A 240 14.61 7.32 5.98
CA PHE A 240 15.78 8.16 5.75
C PHE A 240 17.08 7.38 5.92
#